data_AF-A0A2M7RYA9-F1
#
_entry.id   AF-A0A2M7RYA9-F1
#
_cell.length_a   1.000
_cell.length_b   1.000
_cell.length_c   1.000
_cell.angle_alpha   90.00
_cell.angle_beta   90.00
_cell.angle_gamma   90.00
#
_symmetry.space_group_name_H-M   'P 1'
#
loop_
_entity.id
_entity.type
_entity.pdbx_description
1 polymer ?
#
loop_
_entity_poly.entity_id
_entity_poly.type
_entity_poly.pdbx_seq_one_letter_code
_entity_poly.pdbx_strand_id
1 'polypeptide(L)'
;MFQQAFALLIIVFFLTRLVKQRQTNQITRNEGILWLIFWLLAALAIIFIKTIDQVVAALGFSGSGINFLLYIAIMILFYFIFKMRLKIVKIEKEITNITRTVALKPEKK
;
A
#
# COMPACT_ATOMS: atom_id res chain seq x y z
N MET A 1 -5.91 -19.67 -21.60
CA MET A 1 -4.88 -18.86 -22.29
C MET A 1 -4.96 -17.36 -21.96
N PHE A 2 -6.16 -16.75 -21.79
CA PHE A 2 -6.30 -15.34 -21.36
C PHE A 2 -5.67 -14.99 -19.99
N GLN A 3 -5.64 -15.92 -19.03
CA GLN A 3 -5.04 -15.69 -17.71
C GLN A 3 -3.52 -15.44 -17.77
N GLN A 4 -2.82 -16.06 -18.71
CA GLN A 4 -1.37 -15.88 -18.89
C GLN A 4 -1.04 -14.51 -19.48
N ALA A 5 -1.89 -13.99 -20.38
CA ALA A 5 -1.74 -12.64 -20.94
C ALA A 5 -1.99 -11.55 -19.89
N PHE A 6 -2.96 -11.77 -19.00
CA PHE A 6 -3.22 -10.87 -17.86
C PHE A 6 -2.05 -10.83 -16.87
N ALA A 7 -1.46 -11.99 -16.57
CA ALA A 7 -0.27 -12.08 -15.72
C ALA A 7 0.94 -11.35 -16.34
N LEU A 8 1.15 -11.49 -17.65
CA LEU A 8 2.21 -10.79 -18.39
C LEU A 8 2.03 -9.27 -18.38
N LEU A 9 0.80 -8.78 -18.56
CA LEU A 9 0.48 -7.35 -18.50
C LEU A 9 0.76 -6.76 -17.10
N ILE A 10 0.46 -7.51 -16.04
CA ILE A 10 0.75 -7.11 -14.66
C ILE A 10 2.26 -7.03 -14.40
N ILE A 11 3.03 -7.98 -14.91
CA ILE A 11 4.50 -7.99 -14.78
C ILE A 11 5.12 -6.78 -15.50
N VAL A 12 4.66 -6.44 -16.71
CA VAL A 12 5.15 -5.28 -17.46
C VAL A 12 4.76 -3.96 -16.76
N PHE A 13 3.56 -3.87 -16.20
CA PHE A 13 3.11 -2.73 -15.41
C PHE A 13 3.94 -2.56 -14.12
N PHE A 14 4.35 -3.67 -13.50
CA PHE A 14 5.24 -3.64 -12.34
C PHE A 14 6.65 -3.20 -12.69
N LEU A 15 7.23 -3.72 -13.77
CA LEU A 15 8.58 -3.35 -14.19
C LEU A 15 8.66 -1.85 -14.51
N THR A 16 7.67 -1.31 -15.23
CA THR A 16 7.62 0.13 -15.54
C THR A 16 7.44 0.99 -14.28
N ARG A 17 6.63 0.55 -13.32
CA ARG A 17 6.43 1.25 -12.04
C ARG A 17 7.67 1.20 -11.14
N LEU A 18 8.38 0.06 -11.10
CA LEU A 18 9.63 -0.12 -10.36
C LEU A 18 10.76 0.76 -10.92
N VAL A 19 10.88 0.83 -12.25
CA VAL A 19 11.86 1.67 -12.94
C VAL A 19 11.58 3.16 -12.70
N LYS A 20 10.31 3.58 -12.80
CA LYS A 20 9.90 4.98 -12.53
C LYS A 20 10.13 5.40 -11.07
N GLN A 21 9.99 4.47 -10.13
CA GLN A 21 10.19 4.70 -8.69
C GLN A 21 11.67 4.70 -8.28
N ARG A 22 12.54 3.99 -9.03
CA ARG A 22 13.99 4.03 -8.86
C ARG A 22 14.60 5.35 -9.33
N GLN A 23 13.99 6.00 -10.32
CA GLN A 23 14.54 7.21 -10.95
C GLN A 23 14.30 8.49 -10.15
N THR A 24 13.37 8.48 -9.19
CA THR A 24 12.96 9.69 -8.46
C THR A 24 13.57 9.88 -7.07
N ASN A 25 14.47 9.02 -6.57
CA ASN A 25 15.23 9.18 -5.30
C ASN A 25 14.41 9.56 -4.03
N GLN A 26 13.08 9.54 -4.08
CA GLN A 26 12.19 9.97 -3.00
C GLN A 26 11.76 8.83 -2.07
N ILE A 27 12.21 7.61 -2.35
CA ILE A 27 11.78 6.40 -1.64
C ILE A 27 12.98 5.71 -1.03
N THR A 28 12.99 5.63 0.30
CA THR A 28 13.99 4.88 1.09
C THR A 28 13.99 3.42 0.62
N ARG A 29 15.16 2.77 0.51
CA ARG A 29 15.33 1.39 0.00
C ARG A 29 14.31 0.38 0.57
N ASN A 30 13.89 0.58 1.82
CA ASN A 30 12.90 -0.24 2.54
C ASN A 30 11.48 -0.12 1.97
N GLU A 31 11.05 1.06 1.54
CA GLU A 31 9.71 1.27 0.95
C GLU A 31 9.60 0.65 -0.45
N GLY A 32 10.69 0.65 -1.21
CA GLY A 32 10.76 -0.08 -2.48
C GLY A 32 10.60 -1.60 -2.30
N ILE A 33 11.23 -2.16 -1.26
CA ILE A 33 11.11 -3.59 -0.91
C ILE A 33 9.69 -3.92 -0.42
N LEU A 34 9.10 -3.09 0.44
CA LEU A 34 7.71 -3.26 0.89
C LEU A 34 6.73 -3.26 -0.28
N TRP A 35 6.89 -2.33 -1.22
CA TRP A 35 6.06 -2.30 -2.41
C TRP A 35 6.25 -3.56 -3.26
N LEU A 36 7.49 -4.01 -3.46
CA LEU A 36 7.79 -5.24 -4.23
C LEU A 36 7.13 -6.49 -3.61
N ILE A 37 7.15 -6.60 -2.27
CA ILE A 37 6.51 -7.70 -1.53
C ILE A 37 4.99 -7.64 -1.66
N PHE A 38 4.37 -6.46 -1.49
CA PHE A 38 2.93 -6.27 -1.61
C PHE A 38 2.42 -6.71 -2.99
N TRP A 39 3.20 -6.36 -4.00
CA TRP A 39 2.96 -6.63 -5.40
C TRP A 39 3.14 -8.12 -5.75
N LEU A 40 4.16 -8.79 -5.19
CA LEU A 40 4.30 -10.25 -5.23
C LEU A 40 3.11 -10.97 -4.58
N LEU A 41 2.67 -10.51 -3.42
CA LEU A 41 1.49 -11.03 -2.71
C LEU A 41 0.21 -10.90 -3.54
N ALA A 42 0.02 -9.75 -4.19
CA ALA A 42 -1.12 -9.55 -5.09
C ALA A 42 -1.08 -10.50 -6.30
N ALA A 43 0.09 -10.72 -6.90
CA ALA A 43 0.24 -11.69 -7.99
C ALA A 43 -0.06 -13.13 -7.53
N LEU A 44 0.44 -13.52 -6.35
CA LEU A 44 0.15 -14.81 -5.73
C LEU A 44 -1.35 -14.98 -5.46
N ALA A 45 -2.03 -13.96 -4.92
CA ALA A 45 -3.47 -14.01 -4.67
C ALA A 45 -4.29 -14.24 -5.95
N ILE A 46 -3.85 -13.69 -7.08
CA ILE A 46 -4.50 -13.90 -8.38
C ILE A 46 -4.25 -15.32 -8.91
N ILE A 47 -3.03 -15.83 -8.79
CA ILE A 47 -2.68 -17.19 -9.24
C ILE A 47 -3.47 -18.24 -8.45
N PHE A 48 -3.61 -18.04 -7.14
CA PHE A 48 -4.31 -18.94 -6.22
C PHE A 48 -5.80 -18.60 -6.04
N ILE A 49 -6.40 -17.82 -6.95
CA ILE A 49 -7.80 -17.38 -6.82
C ILE A 49 -8.78 -18.56 -6.66
N LYS A 50 -8.53 -19.69 -7.33
CA LYS A 50 -9.34 -20.91 -7.21
C LYS A 50 -9.32 -21.50 -5.80
N THR A 51 -8.18 -21.44 -5.13
CA THR A 51 -8.03 -21.92 -3.75
C THR A 51 -8.72 -20.96 -2.79
N ILE A 52 -8.65 -19.66 -3.07
CA ILE A 52 -9.34 -18.63 -2.29
C ILE A 52 -10.86 -18.79 -2.45
N ASP A 53 -11.37 -19.04 -3.66
CA ASP A 53 -12.79 -19.32 -3.90
C ASP A 53 -13.27 -20.52 -3.06
N GLN A 54 -12.48 -21.59 -2.97
CA GLN A 54 -12.82 -22.78 -2.16
C GLN A 54 -12.84 -22.48 -0.66
N VAL A 55 -11.88 -21.71 -0.16
CA VAL A 55 -11.82 -21.31 1.26
C VAL A 55 -12.98 -20.37 1.61
N VAL A 56 -13.29 -19.42 0.74
CA VAL A 56 -14.39 -18.45 0.92
C VAL A 56 -15.75 -19.17 0.89
N ALA A 57 -15.92 -20.15 0.01
CA ALA A 57 -17.11 -21.01 -0.01
C ALA A 57 -17.23 -21.86 1.26
N ALA A 58 -16.12 -22.41 1.79
CA ALA A 58 -16.11 -23.17 3.04
C ALA A 58 -16.42 -22.29 4.28
N LEU A 59 -16.08 -21.00 4.22
CA LEU A 59 -16.41 -20.01 5.25
C LEU A 59 -17.86 -19.49 5.15
N GLY A 60 -18.66 -20.00 4.21
CA GLY A 60 -20.08 -19.68 4.08
C GLY A 60 -20.39 -18.36 3.35
N PHE A 61 -19.40 -17.75 2.69
CA PHE A 61 -19.63 -16.57 1.86
C PHE A 61 -20.12 -16.99 0.48
N SER A 62 -21.33 -16.56 0.12
CA SER A 62 -21.98 -16.88 -1.18
C SER A 62 -21.37 -16.17 -2.39
N GLY A 63 -20.39 -15.29 -2.17
CA GLY A 63 -19.73 -14.51 -3.22
C GLY A 63 -18.41 -15.14 -3.69
N SER A 64 -17.99 -14.82 -4.91
CA SER A 64 -16.65 -15.19 -5.39
C SER A 64 -15.56 -14.66 -4.45
N GLY A 65 -14.49 -15.42 -4.27
CA GLY A 65 -13.29 -15.06 -3.53
C GLY A 65 -12.64 -13.75 -3.99
N ILE A 66 -12.94 -13.29 -5.21
CA ILE A 66 -12.61 -11.94 -5.69
C ILE A 66 -13.27 -10.86 -4.82
N ASN A 67 -14.54 -11.01 -4.45
CA ASN A 67 -15.24 -10.04 -3.60
C ASN A 67 -14.66 -10.01 -2.19
N PHE A 68 -14.30 -11.18 -1.66
CA PHE A 68 -13.66 -11.30 -0.34
C PHE A 68 -12.29 -10.61 -0.33
N LEU A 69 -11.45 -10.87 -1.33
CA LEU A 69 -10.17 -10.19 -1.54
C LEU A 69 -10.35 -8.67 -1.64
N LEU A 70 -11.37 -8.22 -2.37
CA LEU A 70 -11.68 -6.81 -2.52
C LEU A 70 -12.06 -6.16 -1.18
N TYR A 71 -12.87 -6.82 -0.36
CA TYR A 71 -13.20 -6.32 0.97
C TYR A 71 -11.98 -6.23 1.89
N ILE A 72 -11.10 -7.24 1.87
CA ILE A 72 -9.84 -7.21 2.61
C ILE A 72 -8.95 -6.06 2.12
N ALA A 73 -8.82 -5.89 0.80
CA ALA A 73 -8.02 -4.83 0.22
C ALA A 73 -8.53 -3.43 0.63
N ILE A 74 -9.86 -3.24 0.61
CA ILE A 74 -10.49 -2.01 1.08
C ILE A 74 -10.21 -1.79 2.57
N MET A 75 -10.33 -2.84 3.40
CA MET A 75 -10.06 -2.75 4.83
C MET A 75 -8.60 -2.35 5.12
N ILE A 76 -7.64 -2.95 4.41
CA ILE A 76 -6.21 -2.61 4.50
C ILE A 76 -5.96 -1.17 4.02
N LEU A 77 -6.61 -0.75 2.94
CA LEU A 77 -6.53 0.62 2.44
C LEU A 77 -7.03 1.63 3.47
N PHE A 78 -8.18 1.37 4.10
CA PHE A 78 -8.69 2.20 5.18
C PHE A 78 -7.72 2.27 6.37
N TYR A 79 -7.11 1.14 6.74
CA TYR A 79 -6.06 1.13 7.76
C TYR A 79 -4.86 2.00 7.39
N PHE A 80 -4.40 1.94 6.14
CA PHE A 80 -3.30 2.79 5.67
C PHE A 80 -3.67 4.28 5.64
N ILE A 81 -4.88 4.61 5.18
CA ILE A 81 -5.39 6.00 5.22
C ILE A 81 -5.43 6.50 6.67
N PHE A 82 -5.94 5.69 7.58
CA PHE A 82 -5.99 6.03 9.00
C PHE A 82 -4.59 6.24 9.59
N LYS A 83 -3.66 5.31 9.33
CA LYS A 83 -2.25 5.43 9.75
C LYS A 83 -1.58 6.68 9.19
N MET A 84 -1.85 7.02 7.93
CA MET A 84 -1.34 8.23 7.28
C MET A 84 -1.90 9.49 7.96
N ARG A 85 -3.20 9.52 8.25
CA ARG A 85 -3.85 10.63 8.97
C ARG A 85 -3.21 10.85 10.34
N LEU A 86 -2.96 9.79 11.12
CA LEU A 86 -2.30 9.92 12.42
C LEU A 86 -0.88 10.50 12.30
N LYS A 87 -0.14 10.12 11.26
CA LYS A 87 1.20 10.68 10.99
C LYS A 87 1.13 12.17 10.66
N ILE A 88 0.14 12.58 9.86
CA ILE A 88 -0.09 14.00 9.52
C ILE A 88 -0.35 14.82 10.79
N VAL A 89 -1.26 14.35 11.66
CA VAL A 89 -1.57 15.04 12.93
C VAL A 89 -0.33 15.18 13.82
N LYS A 90 0.52 14.14 13.88
CA LYS A 90 1.77 14.20 14.65
C LYS A 90 2.73 15.26 14.07
N ILE A 91 2.86 15.31 12.76
CA ILE A 91 3.70 16.30 12.06
C ILE A 91 3.17 17.72 12.31
N GLU A 92 1.86 17.95 12.21
CA GLU A 92 1.25 19.26 12.50
C GLU A 92 1.53 19.72 13.93
N LYS A 93 1.46 18.81 14.91
CA LYS A 93 1.79 19.10 16.31
C LYS A 93 3.28 19.43 16.48
N GLU A 94 4.17 18.69 15.81
CA GLU A 94 5.61 18.97 15.82
C GLU A 94 5.92 20.34 15.22
N ILE A 95 5.33 20.68 14.07
CA ILE A 95 5.45 22.01 13.45
C ILE A 95 4.97 23.10 14.39
N THR A 96 3.81 22.91 15.02
CA THR A 96 3.24 23.88 15.97
C THR A 96 4.19 24.12 17.16
N ASN A 97 4.78 23.07 17.70
CA ASN A 97 5.75 23.17 18.78
C ASN A 97 7.02 23.90 18.32
N ILE A 98 7.56 23.56 17.15
CA ILE A 98 8.76 24.20 16.60
C ILE A 98 8.51 25.71 16.43
N THR A 99 7.40 26.09 15.80
CA THR A 99 7.05 27.51 15.60
C THR A 99 6.90 28.25 16.93
N ARG A 100 6.30 27.61 17.94
CA ARG A 100 6.19 28.18 19.29
C ARG A 100 7.54 28.39 19.95
N THR A 101 8.44 27.40 19.86
CA THR A 101 9.80 27.51 20.41
C THR A 101 10.62 28.58 19.69
N VAL A 102 10.45 28.75 18.38
CA VAL A 102 11.10 29.82 17.60
C VAL A 102 10.55 31.20 17.99
N ALA A 103 9.23 31.35 18.15
CA ALA A 103 8.61 32.62 18.53
C ALA A 103 8.94 33.05 19.97
N LEU A 104 9.16 32.10 20.88
CA LEU A 104 9.52 32.36 22.28
C LEU A 104 11.03 32.50 22.50
N LYS A 105 11.88 32.25 21.49
CA LYS A 105 13.31 32.53 21.60
C LYS A 105 13.52 34.04 21.59
N PRO A 106 14.15 34.63 22.62
CA PRO A 106 14.44 36.06 22.62
C PRO A 106 15.37 36.39 21.46
N GLU A 107 15.05 37.46 20.71
CA GLU A 107 16.00 38.08 19.79
C GLU A 107 17.28 38.37 20.57
N LYS A 108 18.37 37.67 20.22
CA LYS A 108 19.70 38.13 20.61
C LYS A 108 19.96 39.42 19.83
N LYS A 109 19.65 40.56 20.46
CA LYS A 109 20.22 41.86 20.09
C LYS A 109 21.72 41.85 20.33
#